data_AF-A0A060BVZ7-F1
#
_entry.id   AF-A0A060BVZ7-F1
#
_cell.length_a   1.000
_cell.length_b   1.000
_cell.length_c   1.000
_cell.angle_alpha   90.00
_cell.angle_beta   90.00
_cell.angle_gamma   90.00
#
_symmetry.space_group_name_H-M   'P 1'
#
loop_
_entity.id
_entity.type
_entity.pdbx_description
1 polymer ?
#
loop_
_entity_poly.entity_id
_entity_poly.type
_entity_poly.pdbx_seq_one_letter_code
_entity_poly.pdbx_strand_id
1 'polypeptide(L)'
;EFLINILESQVSALAQLQDETGLWHTLLDDQDSYLESSATAGFAYGILKAVHKRYLSQEYKEVAYKAIKGLLEEINEEGEVQKVSVGTGIGDNLDHYRNIDITSMPYGQSLTVLAFDGIVDFILLTRKEIMWQFTVRGHDLSQASSIEELARS
;
A
#
# COMPACT_ATOMS: atom_id res chain seq x y z
N GLU A 1 13.71 18.38 -0.03
CA GLU A 1 12.35 18.93 -0.23
C GLU A 1 11.77 18.58 -1.60
N PHE A 2 12.39 18.93 -2.73
CA PHE A 2 11.85 18.64 -4.08
C PHE A 2 11.33 17.20 -4.30
N LEU A 3 12.12 16.17 -4.00
CA LEU A 3 11.71 14.77 -4.19
C LEU A 3 10.56 14.34 -3.27
N ILE A 4 10.48 14.91 -2.07
CA ILE A 4 9.38 14.62 -1.13
C ILE A 4 8.09 15.26 -1.65
N ASN A 5 8.16 16.48 -2.19
CA ASN A 5 6.99 17.14 -2.77
C ASN A 5 6.46 16.40 -4.00
N ILE A 6 7.35 15.82 -4.83
CA ILE A 6 6.93 14.96 -5.95
C ILE A 6 6.23 13.71 -5.44
N LEU A 7 6.81 13.04 -4.44
CA LEU A 7 6.22 11.86 -3.83
C LEU A 7 4.83 12.17 -3.24
N GLU A 8 4.69 13.27 -2.51
CA GLU A 8 3.42 13.71 -1.94
C GLU A 8 2.38 14.01 -3.03
N SER A 9 2.79 14.69 -4.11
CA SER A 9 1.92 14.98 -5.25
C SER A 9 1.44 13.68 -5.94
N GLN A 10 2.35 12.71 -6.13
CA GLN A 10 2.02 11.41 -6.71
C GLN A 10 1.05 10.64 -5.81
N VAL A 11 1.33 10.55 -4.51
CA VAL A 11 0.48 9.80 -3.57
C VAL A 11 -0.88 10.47 -3.40
N SER A 12 -0.94 11.80 -3.42
CA SER A 12 -2.21 12.55 -3.40
C SER A 12 -3.07 12.23 -4.62
N ALA A 13 -2.48 12.16 -5.82
CA ALA A 13 -3.19 11.76 -7.03
C ALA A 13 -3.64 10.29 -6.97
N LEU A 14 -2.76 9.38 -6.53
CA LEU A 14 -3.10 7.96 -6.36
C LEU A 14 -4.25 7.77 -5.36
N ALA A 15 -4.28 8.51 -4.26
CA ALA A 15 -5.35 8.43 -3.27
C ALA A 15 -6.73 8.78 -3.86
N GLN A 16 -6.79 9.69 -4.83
CA GLN A 16 -8.03 10.08 -5.52
C GLN A 16 -8.47 9.05 -6.58
N LEU A 17 -7.52 8.27 -7.10
CA LEU A 17 -7.74 7.28 -8.17
C LEU A 17 -7.86 5.85 -7.66
N GLN A 18 -7.81 5.63 -6.34
CA GLN A 18 -7.90 4.30 -5.76
C GLN A 18 -9.34 3.75 -5.86
N ASP A 19 -9.47 2.58 -6.48
CA ASP A 19 -10.75 1.90 -6.64
C ASP A 19 -11.35 1.47 -5.28
N GLU A 20 -12.66 1.20 -5.24
CA GLU A 20 -13.36 0.76 -4.03
C GLU A 20 -12.81 -0.55 -3.45
N THR A 21 -12.29 -1.45 -4.30
CA THR A 21 -11.60 -2.68 -3.90
C THR A 21 -10.28 -2.41 -3.16
N GLY A 22 -9.71 -1.21 -3.33
CA GLY A 22 -8.41 -0.84 -2.81
C GLY A 22 -7.26 -0.98 -3.82
N LEU A 23 -7.51 -1.61 -4.97
CA LEU A 23 -6.55 -1.68 -6.07
C LEU A 23 -6.52 -0.38 -6.88
N TRP A 24 -5.57 -0.31 -7.82
CA TRP A 24 -5.56 0.69 -8.89
C TRP A 24 -5.78 0.03 -10.25
N HIS A 25 -6.40 0.79 -11.14
CA HIS A 25 -6.53 0.46 -12.55
C HIS A 25 -5.17 0.52 -13.25
N THR A 26 -4.95 -0.35 -14.24
CA THR A 26 -3.70 -0.39 -15.02
C THR A 26 -3.42 0.94 -15.74
N LEU A 27 -4.48 1.59 -16.21
CA LEU A 27 -4.49 3.00 -16.59
C LEU A 27 -5.14 3.78 -15.44
N LEU A 28 -4.33 4.54 -14.71
CA LEU A 28 -4.74 5.12 -13.41
C LEU A 28 -5.98 6.01 -13.48
N ASP A 29 -6.17 6.75 -14.56
CA ASP A 29 -7.27 7.69 -14.78
C ASP A 29 -8.41 7.10 -15.65
N ASP A 30 -8.37 5.80 -15.91
CA ASP A 30 -9.35 5.08 -16.72
C ASP A 30 -9.94 3.88 -15.96
N GLN A 31 -11.13 4.11 -15.40
CA GLN A 31 -11.89 3.13 -14.62
C GLN A 31 -12.40 1.94 -15.46
N ASP A 32 -12.41 2.06 -16.79
CA ASP A 32 -12.80 0.95 -17.67
C ASP A 32 -11.65 -0.04 -17.89
N SER A 33 -10.41 0.33 -17.52
CA SER A 33 -9.26 -0.57 -17.57
C SER A 33 -9.26 -1.54 -16.37
N TYR A 34 -8.57 -2.67 -16.48
CA TYR A 34 -8.61 -3.67 -15.41
C TYR A 34 -7.83 -3.23 -14.16
N LEU A 35 -8.22 -3.75 -12.98
CA LEU A 35 -7.49 -3.57 -11.72
C LEU A 35 -6.21 -4.42 -11.71
N GLU A 36 -5.10 -3.85 -11.26
CA GLU A 36 -3.77 -4.46 -11.37
C GLU A 36 -3.06 -4.56 -10.00
N SER A 37 -2.65 -5.78 -9.64
CA SER A 37 -2.14 -6.12 -8.31
C SER A 37 -0.69 -5.71 -8.09
N SER A 38 0.19 -5.83 -9.09
CA SER A 38 1.63 -5.59 -8.87
C SER A 38 1.95 -4.11 -8.63
N ALA A 39 1.33 -3.22 -9.39
CA ALA A 39 1.35 -1.77 -9.19
C ALA A 39 0.72 -1.40 -7.85
N THR A 40 -0.43 -1.99 -7.52
CA THR A 40 -1.09 -1.81 -6.21
C THR A 40 -0.14 -2.16 -5.06
N ALA A 41 0.57 -3.29 -5.14
CA ALA A 41 1.56 -3.70 -4.14
C ALA A 41 2.75 -2.73 -4.06
N GLY A 42 3.26 -2.26 -5.21
CA GLY A 42 4.29 -1.24 -5.25
C GLY A 42 3.88 0.07 -4.59
N PHE A 43 2.66 0.55 -4.88
CA PHE A 43 2.09 1.75 -4.27
C PHE A 43 1.90 1.58 -2.76
N ALA A 44 1.31 0.46 -2.32
CA ALA A 44 1.09 0.16 -0.92
C ALA A 44 2.42 0.20 -0.12
N TYR A 45 3.46 -0.49 -0.63
CA TYR A 45 4.78 -0.48 -0.01
C TYR A 45 5.38 0.92 0.05
N GLY A 46 5.37 1.65 -1.07
CA GLY A 46 5.92 2.99 -1.17
C GLY A 46 5.26 3.97 -0.20
N ILE A 47 3.93 3.94 -0.11
CA ILE A 47 3.16 4.77 0.80
C ILE A 47 3.46 4.41 2.25
N LEU A 48 3.41 3.13 2.64
CA LEU A 48 3.73 2.69 4.01
C LEU A 48 5.14 3.12 4.41
N LYS A 49 6.11 2.93 3.51
CA LYS A 49 7.51 3.31 3.75
C LYS A 49 7.64 4.82 3.94
N ALA A 50 6.98 5.61 3.11
CA ALA A 50 7.04 7.07 3.16
C ALA A 50 6.39 7.64 4.43
N VAL A 51 5.24 7.10 4.84
CA VAL A 51 4.56 7.46 6.10
C VAL A 51 5.44 7.09 7.29
N HIS A 52 6.00 5.88 7.31
CA HIS A 52 6.91 5.44 8.37
C HIS A 52 8.14 6.35 8.47
N LYS A 53 8.74 6.72 7.33
CA LYS A 53 9.90 7.61 7.30
C LYS A 53 9.55 9.08 7.56
N ARG A 54 8.28 9.39 7.84
CA ARG A 54 7.73 10.75 8.07
C ARG A 54 7.97 11.68 6.88
N TYR A 55 8.04 11.11 5.67
CA TYR A 55 8.07 11.87 4.42
C TYR A 55 6.67 12.32 4.02
N LEU A 56 5.65 11.53 4.40
CA LEU A 56 4.24 11.82 4.16
C LEU A 56 3.44 11.85 5.47
N SER A 57 2.33 12.57 5.43
CA SER A 57 1.33 12.64 6.51
C SER A 57 0.80 11.25 6.88
N GLN A 58 0.43 11.07 8.16
CA GLN A 58 -0.14 9.82 8.66
C GLN A 58 -1.49 9.48 8.04
N GLU A 59 -2.19 10.44 7.43
CA GLU A 59 -3.47 10.20 6.75
C GLU A 59 -3.35 9.22 5.58
N TYR A 60 -2.20 9.21 4.89
CA TYR A 60 -1.96 8.32 3.75
C TYR A 60 -1.83 6.85 4.13
N LYS A 61 -1.73 6.53 5.43
CA LYS A 61 -1.75 5.12 5.88
C LYS A 61 -3.04 4.41 5.48
N GLU A 62 -4.18 5.12 5.49
CA GLU A 62 -5.48 4.53 5.17
C GLU A 62 -5.56 4.09 3.70
N VAL A 63 -4.93 4.87 2.80
CA VAL A 63 -4.79 4.53 1.37
C VAL A 63 -4.04 3.21 1.22
N ALA A 64 -2.90 3.08 1.91
CA ALA A 64 -2.12 1.85 1.87
C ALA A 64 -2.86 0.68 2.56
N TYR A 65 -3.55 0.91 3.67
CA TYR A 65 -4.31 -0.14 4.36
C TYR A 65 -5.43 -0.69 3.49
N LYS A 66 -6.12 0.17 2.74
CA LYS A 66 -7.13 -0.25 1.76
C LYS A 66 -6.49 -1.10 0.66
N ALA A 67 -5.30 -0.71 0.18
CA ALA A 67 -4.56 -1.48 -0.82
C ALA A 67 -4.11 -2.85 -0.30
N ILE A 68 -3.61 -2.94 0.94
CA ILE A 68 -3.24 -4.21 1.57
C ILE A 68 -4.45 -5.14 1.66
N LYS A 69 -5.63 -4.62 2.04
CA LYS A 69 -6.87 -5.42 2.08
C LYS A 69 -7.26 -5.92 0.69
N GLY A 70 -7.23 -5.05 -0.32
CA GLY A 70 -7.51 -5.44 -1.70
C GLY A 70 -6.56 -6.54 -2.18
N LEU A 71 -5.26 -6.41 -1.92
CA LEU A 71 -4.26 -7.42 -2.30
C LEU A 71 -4.50 -8.79 -1.65
N LEU A 72 -5.02 -8.84 -0.41
CA LEU A 72 -5.35 -10.10 0.25
C LEU A 72 -6.45 -10.87 -0.48
N GLU A 73 -7.42 -10.16 -1.09
CA GLU A 73 -8.49 -10.78 -1.89
C GLU A 73 -8.00 -11.30 -3.24
N GLU A 74 -6.81 -10.88 -3.69
CA GLU A 74 -6.20 -11.31 -4.95
C GLU A 74 -5.20 -12.46 -4.78
N ILE A 75 -5.12 -13.06 -3.58
CA ILE A 75 -4.28 -14.25 -3.33
C ILE A 75 -5.18 -15.48 -3.32
N ASN A 76 -4.93 -16.43 -4.21
CA ASN A 76 -5.68 -17.68 -4.25
C ASN A 76 -5.26 -18.67 -3.14
N GLU A 77 -5.93 -19.83 -3.07
CA GLU A 77 -5.67 -20.85 -2.06
C GLU A 77 -4.24 -21.43 -2.12
N GLU A 78 -3.61 -21.37 -3.29
CA GLU A 78 -2.23 -21.79 -3.53
C GLU A 78 -1.19 -20.71 -3.16
N GLY A 79 -1.63 -19.51 -2.77
CA GLY A 79 -0.76 -18.39 -2.44
C GLY A 79 -0.26 -17.60 -3.65
N GLU A 80 -0.88 -17.78 -4.82
CA GLU A 80 -0.56 -17.04 -6.04
C GLU A 80 -1.33 -15.73 -6.11
N VAL A 81 -0.60 -14.64 -6.35
CA VAL A 81 -1.14 -13.30 -6.58
C VAL A 81 -1.72 -13.24 -7.99
N GLN A 82 -3.02 -12.99 -8.06
CA GLN A 82 -3.80 -12.82 -9.27
C GLN A 82 -3.81 -11.35 -9.71
N LYS A 83 -4.45 -11.08 -10.86
CA LYS A 83 -4.58 -9.73 -11.42
C LYS A 83 -3.25 -9.01 -11.70
N VAL A 84 -2.22 -9.75 -12.09
CA VAL A 84 -0.92 -9.17 -12.45
C VAL A 84 -0.79 -9.10 -13.97
N SER A 85 -0.50 -7.91 -14.50
CA SER A 85 -0.24 -7.73 -15.94
C SER A 85 1.07 -8.41 -16.33
N VAL A 86 1.15 -9.04 -17.51
CA VAL A 86 2.41 -9.59 -18.03
C VAL A 86 3.46 -8.51 -18.36
N GLY A 87 4.67 -8.94 -18.73
CA GLY A 87 5.76 -8.03 -19.10
C GLY A 87 5.34 -7.04 -20.18
N THR A 88 5.28 -5.76 -19.82
CA THR A 88 4.66 -4.71 -20.64
C THR A 88 5.71 -3.79 -21.25
N GLY A 89 5.66 -3.64 -22.58
CA GLY A 89 6.49 -2.68 -23.31
C GLY A 89 5.89 -1.27 -23.34
N ILE A 90 6.54 -0.36 -24.07
CA ILE A 90 5.92 0.94 -24.39
C ILE A 90 4.92 0.71 -25.52
N GLY A 91 3.65 1.05 -25.29
CA GLY A 91 2.58 0.94 -26.26
C GLY A 91 2.39 2.22 -27.08
N ASP A 92 1.83 2.08 -28.28
CA ASP A 92 1.53 3.21 -29.17
C ASP A 92 0.21 3.91 -28.84
N ASN A 93 -0.65 3.29 -28.03
CA ASN A 93 -1.96 3.82 -27.62
C ASN A 93 -2.44 3.18 -26.29
N LEU A 94 -3.55 3.68 -25.74
CA LEU A 94 -4.12 3.19 -24.48
C LEU A 94 -4.66 1.75 -24.58
N ASP A 95 -5.19 1.35 -25.74
CA ASP A 95 -5.73 -0.01 -25.92
C ASP A 95 -4.64 -1.07 -25.81
N HIS A 96 -3.37 -0.73 -26.09
CA HIS A 96 -2.24 -1.60 -25.80
C HIS A 96 -2.24 -2.03 -24.33
N TYR A 97 -2.41 -1.08 -23.41
CA TYR A 97 -2.38 -1.32 -21.97
C TYR A 97 -3.66 -1.98 -21.45
N ARG A 98 -4.83 -1.63 -22.01
CA ARG A 98 -6.12 -2.25 -21.62
C ARG A 98 -6.19 -3.74 -21.90
N ASN A 99 -5.48 -4.20 -22.93
CA ASN A 99 -5.59 -5.58 -23.44
C ASN A 99 -4.38 -6.45 -23.08
N ILE A 100 -3.57 -6.04 -22.10
CA ILE A 100 -2.44 -6.86 -21.63
C ILE A 100 -2.97 -8.07 -20.87
N ASP A 101 -2.42 -9.23 -21.18
CA ASP A 101 -2.78 -10.47 -20.51
C ASP A 101 -2.50 -10.37 -19.00
N ILE A 102 -3.39 -10.99 -18.23
CA ILE A 102 -3.35 -11.00 -16.77
C ILE A 102 -3.12 -12.42 -16.29
N THR A 103 -2.06 -12.65 -15.52
CA THR A 103 -1.73 -13.96 -14.94
C THR A 103 -0.77 -13.83 -13.78
N SER A 104 -0.60 -14.89 -12.99
CA SER A 104 0.41 -14.95 -11.93
C SER A 104 1.81 -14.74 -12.50
N MET A 105 2.58 -13.83 -11.91
CA MET A 105 3.90 -13.40 -12.42
C MET A 105 4.88 -13.13 -11.26
N PRO A 106 6.15 -13.56 -11.34
CA PRO A 106 7.09 -13.49 -10.21
C PRO A 106 7.25 -12.11 -9.55
N TYR A 107 7.13 -11.01 -10.31
CA TYR A 107 7.19 -9.65 -9.76
C TYR A 107 5.92 -9.28 -8.98
N GLY A 108 4.77 -9.81 -9.34
CA GLY A 108 3.53 -9.67 -8.57
C GLY A 108 3.67 -10.29 -7.17
N GLN A 109 4.18 -11.52 -7.09
CA GLN A 109 4.50 -12.16 -5.80
C GLN A 109 5.52 -11.34 -5.00
N SER A 110 6.64 -10.94 -5.61
CA SER A 110 7.71 -10.27 -4.86
C SER A 110 7.30 -8.89 -4.35
N LEU A 111 6.56 -8.11 -5.14
CA LEU A 111 6.02 -6.82 -4.73
C LEU A 111 4.96 -6.97 -3.63
N THR A 112 4.11 -7.99 -3.71
CA THR A 112 3.11 -8.27 -2.68
C THR A 112 3.76 -8.66 -1.35
N VAL A 113 4.82 -9.49 -1.39
CA VAL A 113 5.62 -9.81 -0.20
C VAL A 113 6.25 -8.55 0.38
N LEU A 114 6.80 -7.66 -0.45
CA LEU A 114 7.34 -6.37 0.02
C LEU A 114 6.27 -5.50 0.69
N ALA A 115 5.08 -5.41 0.11
CA ALA A 115 3.96 -4.67 0.69
C ALA A 115 3.56 -5.25 2.07
N PHE A 116 3.52 -6.58 2.19
CA PHE A 116 3.19 -7.26 3.45
C PHE A 116 4.29 -7.14 4.51
N ASP A 117 5.56 -7.20 4.12
CA ASP A 117 6.68 -6.85 5.00
C ASP A 117 6.53 -5.41 5.52
N GLY A 118 6.23 -4.47 4.61
CA GLY A 118 6.04 -3.06 4.94
C GLY A 118 4.93 -2.81 5.96
N ILE A 119 3.78 -3.50 5.87
CA ILE A 119 2.68 -3.33 6.84
C ILE A 119 3.02 -3.97 8.19
N VAL A 120 3.69 -5.13 8.20
CA VAL A 120 4.14 -5.77 9.44
C VAL A 120 5.14 -4.87 10.18
N ASP A 121 6.13 -4.34 9.46
CA ASP A 121 7.09 -3.38 10.00
C ASP A 121 6.39 -2.14 10.56
N PHE A 122 5.42 -1.59 9.82
CA PHE A 122 4.64 -0.42 10.25
C PHE A 122 3.92 -0.69 11.58
N ILE A 123 3.25 -1.83 11.71
CA ILE A 123 2.54 -2.24 12.92
C ILE A 123 3.51 -2.44 14.09
N LEU A 124 4.59 -3.18 13.88
CA LEU A 124 5.56 -3.51 14.93
C LEU A 124 6.28 -2.27 15.45
N LEU A 125 6.62 -1.33 14.57
CA LEU A 125 7.31 -0.10 14.96
C LEU A 125 6.37 0.88 15.65
N THR A 126 5.12 0.98 15.21
CA THR A 126 4.09 1.72 15.95
C THR A 126 3.96 1.17 17.37
N ARG A 127 3.96 -0.15 17.54
CA ARG A 127 3.93 -0.81 18.86
C ARG A 127 5.17 -0.47 19.71
N LYS A 128 6.37 -0.48 19.12
CA LYS A 128 7.62 -0.13 19.82
C LYS A 128 7.67 1.33 20.23
N GLU A 129 7.24 2.24 19.36
CA GLU A 129 7.17 3.68 19.67
C GLU A 129 6.24 3.93 20.86
N ILE A 130 5.04 3.34 20.84
CA ILE A 130 4.09 3.37 21.97
C ILE A 130 4.79 2.85 23.23
N MET A 131 5.29 1.61 23.22
CA MET A 131 5.96 1.01 24.39
C MET A 131 7.12 1.87 24.93
N TRP A 132 7.89 2.51 24.06
CA TRP A 132 8.97 3.43 24.45
C TRP A 132 8.44 4.70 25.13
N GLN A 133 7.40 5.33 24.57
CA GLN A 133 6.73 6.48 25.20
C GLN A 133 6.26 6.13 26.62
N PHE A 134 5.65 4.95 26.81
CA PHE A 134 5.19 4.49 28.12
C PHE A 134 6.34 4.21 29.10
N THR A 135 7.38 3.50 28.64
CA THR A 135 8.50 3.08 29.50
C THR A 135 9.38 4.26 29.93
N VAL A 136 9.56 5.24 29.05
CA VAL A 136 10.49 6.37 29.28
C VAL A 136 9.77 7.61 29.81
N ARG A 137 8.50 7.86 29.43
CA ARG A 137 7.74 9.03 29.90
C ARG A 137 6.83 8.76 31.11
N GLY A 138 6.82 7.53 31.64
CA GLY A 138 6.17 7.22 32.93
C GLY A 138 4.64 7.23 32.90
N HIS A 139 4.02 6.98 31.74
CA HIS A 139 2.56 6.84 31.64
C HIS A 139 2.14 5.45 32.16
N ASP A 140 1.06 5.40 32.94
CA ASP A 140 0.54 4.16 33.55
C ASP A 140 -0.20 3.29 32.52
N LEU A 141 0.26 2.05 32.34
CA LEU A 141 -0.29 1.05 31.43
C LEU A 141 -1.67 0.51 31.89
N SER A 142 -2.05 0.73 33.15
CA SER A 142 -3.30 0.21 33.72
C SER A 142 -4.57 0.91 33.21
N GLN A 143 -4.44 2.06 32.54
CA GLN A 143 -5.57 2.87 32.09
C GLN A 143 -5.98 2.65 30.62
N ALA A 144 -5.22 1.86 29.86
CA ALA A 144 -5.49 1.62 28.45
C ALA A 144 -6.22 0.29 28.24
N SER A 145 -7.37 0.31 27.58
CA SER A 145 -8.13 -0.92 27.30
C SER A 145 -7.59 -1.71 26.10
N SER A 146 -6.82 -1.05 25.22
CA SER A 146 -6.11 -1.68 24.10
C SER A 146 -4.94 -0.83 23.59
N ILE A 147 -4.04 -1.46 22.81
CA ILE A 147 -2.91 -0.78 22.16
C ILE A 147 -3.37 0.20 21.06
N GLU A 148 -4.54 -0.04 20.46
CA GLU A 148 -5.13 0.84 19.45
C GLU A 148 -5.65 2.15 20.04
N GLU A 149 -6.15 2.10 21.27
CA GLU A 149 -6.54 3.30 22.04
C GLU A 149 -5.32 4.17 22.39
N LEU A 150 -4.18 3.54 22.68
CA LEU A 150 -2.90 4.20 22.97
C LEU A 150 -2.24 4.83 21.74
N ALA A 151 -2.50 4.29 20.54
CA ALA A 151 -1.96 4.84 19.30
C ALA A 151 -2.68 6.11 18.83
N ARG A 152 -3.86 6.40 19.40
CA ARG A 152 -4.72 7.54 19.06
C ARG A 152 -4.57 8.74 20.01
N SER A 153 -3.93 8.57 21.17
CA SER A 153 -3.64 9.62 22.16
C SER A 153 -2.29 10.29 21.93
#